data_AF-A0A0M8ZV09-F1
#
_entry.id   AF-A0A0M8ZV09-F1
#
_cell.length_a   1.000
_cell.length_b   1.000
_cell.length_c   1.000
_cell.angle_alpha   90.00
_cell.angle_beta   90.00
_cell.angle_gamma   90.00
#
_symmetry.space_group_name_H-M   'P 1'
#
loop_
_entity.id
_entity.type
_entity.pdbx_description
1 polymer ?
#
loop_
_entity_poly.entity_id
_entity_poly.type
_entity_poly.pdbx_seq_one_letter_code
_entity_poly.pdbx_strand_id
1 'polypeptide(L)'
;MHAKLLFVATLFALVAWKPAESLSQEQMNKMAKNMRKSCMQKIDVLEDKVEGMRRGEFPSDDQNLKCYTTCIMKTLRTFKNGEIDFGMVIKQIDLTMPPESASLVKEVVNTCQKLEYTGDDCNKTYELIKCYYFTNPELFLFP
;
A
#
# COMPACT_ATOMS: atom_id res chain seq x y z
N MET A 1 17.08 36.66 34.24
CA MET A 1 17.16 36.17 32.85
C MET A 1 17.34 34.64 32.74
N HIS A 2 17.96 33.98 33.72
CA HIS A 2 18.22 32.52 33.72
C HIS A 2 16.98 31.63 33.96
N ALA A 3 15.98 32.09 34.73
CA ALA A 3 14.76 31.31 35.01
C ALA A 3 13.88 31.07 33.77
N LYS A 4 13.87 32.02 32.81
CA LYS A 4 13.15 31.86 31.53
C LYS A 4 13.84 30.86 30.60
N LEU A 5 15.18 30.81 30.60
CA LEU A 5 15.94 29.82 29.81
C LEU A 5 15.71 28.39 30.32
N LEU A 6 15.66 28.20 31.64
CA LEU A 6 15.43 26.89 32.25
C LEU A 6 14.01 26.35 31.99
N PHE A 7 12.99 27.22 31.96
CA PHE A 7 11.62 26.86 31.62
C PHE A 7 11.44 26.49 30.15
N VAL A 8 12.15 27.17 29.23
CA VAL A 8 12.11 26.86 27.80
C VAL A 8 12.86 25.55 27.49
N ALA A 9 13.98 25.30 28.18
CA ALA A 9 14.73 24.05 28.01
C ALA A 9 13.97 22.81 28.52
N THR A 10 13.20 22.95 29.59
CA THR A 10 12.35 21.86 30.13
C THR A 10 11.12 21.60 29.27
N LEU A 11 10.51 22.63 28.66
CA LEU A 11 9.43 22.44 27.69
C LEU A 11 9.91 21.78 26.38
N PHE A 12 11.12 22.08 25.90
CA PHE A 12 11.69 21.43 24.72
C PHE A 12 12.06 19.96 24.96
N ALA A 13 12.47 19.60 26.18
CA ALA A 13 12.80 18.21 26.52
C ALA A 13 11.57 17.28 26.54
N LEU A 14 10.37 17.80 26.82
CA LEU A 14 9.13 17.00 26.85
C LEU A 14 8.55 16.73 25.45
N VAL A 15 8.92 17.49 24.43
CA VAL A 15 8.41 17.31 23.05
C VAL A 15 9.25 16.28 22.26
N ALA A 16 10.45 15.94 22.74
CA ALA A 16 11.41 15.09 22.01
C ALA A 16 11.22 13.57 22.23
N TRP A 17 10.25 13.14 23.04
CA TRP A 17 10.02 11.71 23.33
C TRP A 17 8.58 11.30 22.99
N LYS A 18 8.23 11.40 21.71
CA LYS A 18 7.23 10.46 21.18
C LYS A 18 8.01 9.36 20.48
N PRO A 19 8.07 8.13 21.03
CA PRO A 19 8.48 7.00 20.20
C PRO A 19 7.60 7.02 18.94
N ALA A 20 8.18 6.68 17.79
CA ALA A 20 7.40 6.47 16.58
C ALA A 20 6.43 5.31 16.87
N GLU A 21 5.22 5.62 17.34
CA GLU A 21 4.16 4.65 17.46
C GLU A 21 3.88 4.12 16.05
N SER A 22 4.16 2.83 15.85
CA SER A 22 3.63 2.10 14.70
C SER A 22 2.13 2.37 14.61
N LEU A 23 1.63 2.67 13.41
CA LEU A 23 0.21 2.93 13.20
C LEU A 23 -0.62 1.78 13.77
N SER A 24 -1.68 2.10 14.51
CA SER A 24 -2.56 1.05 15.04
C SER A 24 -3.26 0.33 13.88
N GLN A 25 -3.64 -0.93 14.08
CA GLN A 25 -4.37 -1.69 13.04
C GLN A 25 -5.64 -0.97 12.59
N GLU A 26 -6.32 -0.26 13.50
CA GLU A 26 -7.50 0.55 13.17
C GLU A 26 -7.16 1.70 12.21
N GLN A 27 -6.03 2.40 12.44
CA GLN A 27 -5.56 3.46 11.56
C GLN A 27 -5.19 2.91 10.18
N MET A 28 -4.55 1.74 10.12
CA MET A 28 -4.21 1.08 8.86
C MET A 28 -5.45 0.69 8.06
N ASN A 29 -6.43 0.08 8.71
CA ASN A 29 -7.71 -0.28 8.11
C ASN A 29 -8.47 0.95 7.60
N LYS A 30 -8.46 2.05 8.37
CA LYS A 30 -9.08 3.31 7.96
C LYS A 30 -8.38 3.92 6.75
N MET A 31 -7.04 3.88 6.71
CA MET A 31 -6.27 4.36 5.57
C MET A 31 -6.57 3.55 4.30
N ALA A 32 -6.60 2.21 4.39
CA ALA A 32 -6.96 1.34 3.29
C ALA A 32 -8.37 1.64 2.75
N LYS A 33 -9.38 1.74 3.63
CA LYS A 33 -10.75 2.12 3.25
C LYS A 33 -10.83 3.47 2.55
N ASN A 34 -10.07 4.46 3.02
CA ASN A 34 -10.04 5.79 2.41
C ASN A 34 -9.38 5.78 1.03
N MET A 35 -8.27 5.04 0.86
CA MET A 35 -7.62 4.88 -0.45
C MET A 35 -8.56 4.20 -1.44
N ARG A 36 -9.19 3.09 -1.04
CA ARG A 36 -10.22 2.40 -1.81
C ARG A 36 -11.30 3.36 -2.28
N LYS A 37 -11.96 4.04 -1.34
CA LYS A 37 -13.07 4.95 -1.65
C LYS A 37 -12.63 6.04 -2.63
N SER A 38 -11.47 6.65 -2.40
CA SER A 38 -10.92 7.69 -3.26
C SER A 38 -10.64 7.20 -4.68
N CYS A 39 -10.03 6.01 -4.82
CA CYS A 39 -9.72 5.46 -6.14
C CYS A 39 -10.95 4.93 -6.87
N MET A 40 -11.90 4.31 -6.17
CA MET A 40 -13.17 3.90 -6.76
C MET A 40 -13.93 5.11 -7.32
N GLN A 41 -13.99 6.21 -6.57
CA GLN A 41 -14.64 7.45 -7.03
C GLN A 41 -13.96 8.07 -8.25
N LYS A 42 -12.62 7.96 -8.36
CA LYS A 42 -11.87 8.54 -9.49
C LYS A 42 -11.95 7.71 -10.77
N ILE A 43 -12.04 6.39 -10.63
CA ILE A 43 -11.96 5.45 -11.75
C ILE A 43 -13.34 4.94 -12.17
N ASP A 44 -14.38 5.18 -11.35
CA ASP A 44 -15.74 4.68 -11.57
C ASP A 44 -15.77 3.15 -11.73
N VAL A 45 -15.02 2.46 -10.86
CA VAL A 45 -15.05 0.99 -10.77
C VAL A 45 -16.08 0.54 -9.74
N LEU A 46 -16.80 -0.53 -10.06
CA LEU A 46 -17.80 -1.10 -9.18
C LEU A 46 -17.15 -1.80 -7.97
N GLU A 47 -17.82 -1.73 -6.81
CA GLU A 47 -17.31 -2.31 -5.56
C GLU A 47 -17.17 -3.83 -5.63
N ASP A 48 -18.10 -4.49 -6.32
CA ASP A 48 -18.11 -5.95 -6.50
C ASP A 48 -16.87 -6.45 -7.25
N LYS A 49 -16.38 -5.68 -8.23
CA LYS A 49 -15.15 -5.96 -8.98
C LYS A 49 -13.92 -5.82 -8.11
N VAL A 50 -13.85 -4.76 -7.29
CA VAL A 50 -12.73 -4.54 -6.36
C VAL A 50 -12.70 -5.65 -5.29
N GLU A 51 -13.85 -6.02 -4.74
CA GLU A 51 -13.96 -7.15 -3.80
C GLU A 51 -13.65 -8.50 -4.45
N GLY A 52 -13.97 -8.64 -5.74
CA GLY A 52 -13.66 -9.83 -6.54
C GLY A 52 -12.18 -10.20 -6.56
N MET A 53 -11.27 -9.22 -6.48
CA MET A 53 -9.84 -9.50 -6.43
C MET A 53 -9.45 -10.40 -5.25
N ARG A 54 -10.11 -10.27 -4.09
CA ARG A 54 -9.88 -11.15 -2.92
C ARG A 54 -10.37 -12.58 -3.14
N ARG A 55 -11.26 -12.79 -4.10
CA ARG A 55 -11.77 -14.10 -4.54
C ARG A 55 -11.04 -14.64 -5.76
N GLY A 56 -10.01 -13.95 -6.25
CA GLY A 56 -9.26 -14.35 -7.44
C GLY A 56 -9.93 -13.98 -8.75
N GLU A 57 -10.93 -13.09 -8.72
CA GLU A 57 -11.61 -12.60 -9.91
C GLU A 57 -10.79 -11.47 -10.54
N PHE A 58 -9.96 -11.83 -11.52
CA PHE A 58 -9.16 -10.89 -12.30
C PHE A 58 -9.59 -10.88 -13.79
N PRO A 59 -10.76 -10.31 -14.14
CA PRO A 59 -11.22 -10.20 -15.52
C PRO A 59 -10.22 -9.42 -16.38
N SER A 60 -9.88 -9.95 -17.56
CA SER A 60 -8.87 -9.35 -18.44
C SER A 60 -9.39 -8.16 -19.24
N ASP A 61 -10.71 -7.99 -19.34
CA ASP A 61 -11.41 -6.96 -20.12
C ASP A 61 -11.89 -5.76 -19.27
N ASP A 62 -11.74 -5.82 -17.94
CA ASP A 62 -12.16 -4.73 -17.04
C ASP A 62 -11.06 -3.68 -16.89
N GLN A 63 -11.06 -2.69 -17.80
CA GLN A 63 -10.06 -1.61 -17.78
C GLN A 63 -10.15 -0.73 -16.52
N ASN A 64 -11.35 -0.55 -15.95
CA ASN A 64 -11.52 0.26 -14.73
C ASN A 64 -10.89 -0.43 -13.53
N LEU A 65 -11.08 -1.74 -13.38
CA LEU A 65 -10.42 -2.52 -12.32
C LEU A 65 -8.89 -2.51 -12.47
N LYS A 66 -8.37 -2.59 -13.70
CA LYS A 66 -6.93 -2.43 -13.95
C LYS A 66 -6.42 -1.05 -13.57
N CYS A 67 -7.13 0.01 -13.93
CA CYS A 67 -6.69 1.36 -13.59
C CYS A 67 -6.89 1.70 -12.11
N TYR A 68 -7.79 0.99 -11.41
CA TYR A 68 -7.91 1.04 -9.96
C TYR A 68 -6.61 0.60 -9.27
N THR A 69 -5.96 -0.48 -9.72
CA THR A 69 -4.68 -0.92 -9.13
C THR A 69 -3.60 0.16 -9.30
N THR A 70 -3.54 0.80 -10.46
CA THR A 70 -2.64 1.95 -10.70
C THR A 70 -2.94 3.11 -9.76
N CYS A 71 -4.21 3.45 -9.53
CA CYS A 71 -4.59 4.55 -8.64
C CYS A 71 -4.11 4.30 -7.20
N ILE A 72 -4.32 3.09 -6.67
CA ILE A 72 -3.86 2.71 -5.34
C ILE A 72 -2.33 2.74 -5.26
N MET A 73 -1.63 2.16 -6.24
CA MET A 73 -0.16 2.13 -6.24
C MET A 73 0.46 3.53 -6.39
N LYS A 74 -0.15 4.43 -7.18
CA LYS A 74 0.27 5.84 -7.24
C LYS A 74 0.05 6.55 -5.90
N THR A 75 -1.04 6.25 -5.21
CA THR A 75 -1.34 6.81 -3.87
C THR A 75 -0.30 6.35 -2.83
N LEU A 76 0.11 5.09 -2.88
CA LEU A 76 1.17 4.50 -2.04
C LEU A 76 2.59 4.87 -2.49
N ARG A 77 2.72 5.57 -3.63
CA ARG A 77 3.99 5.92 -4.30
C ARG A 77 4.82 4.70 -4.72
N THR A 78 4.19 3.53 -4.82
CA THR A 78 4.80 2.28 -5.28
C THR A 78 4.76 2.13 -6.79
N PHE A 79 4.10 3.06 -7.49
CA PHE A 79 4.16 3.19 -8.93
C PHE A 79 4.35 4.68 -9.30
N LYS A 80 5.39 4.98 -10.08
CA LYS A 80 5.73 6.33 -10.53
C LYS A 80 6.47 6.26 -11.87
N ASN A 81 6.31 7.28 -12.72
CA ASN A 81 7.02 7.39 -14.01
C ASN A 81 6.88 6.15 -14.92
N GLY A 82 5.74 5.44 -14.87
CA GLY A 82 5.48 4.25 -15.69
C GLY A 82 6.13 2.96 -15.17
N GLU A 83 6.70 2.98 -13.97
CA GLU A 83 7.45 1.89 -13.37
C GLU A 83 6.99 1.57 -11.94
N ILE A 84 7.15 0.30 -11.55
CA ILE A 84 6.90 -0.21 -10.21
C ILE A 84 8.16 0.04 -9.37
N ASP A 85 8.00 0.69 -8.22
CA ASP A 85 9.09 0.92 -7.25
C ASP A 85 9.03 -0.16 -6.16
N PHE A 86 9.68 -1.29 -6.40
CA PHE A 86 9.70 -2.42 -5.45
C PHE A 86 10.37 -2.05 -4.12
N GLY A 87 11.35 -1.14 -4.12
CA GLY A 87 11.93 -0.62 -2.88
C GLY A 87 10.89 0.09 -2.01
N MET A 88 10.02 0.90 -2.64
CA MET A 88 8.90 1.52 -1.96
C MET A 88 7.84 0.50 -1.54
N VAL A 89 7.57 -0.55 -2.34
CA VAL A 89 6.65 -1.63 -1.94
C VAL A 89 7.10 -2.28 -0.63
N ILE A 90 8.37 -2.69 -0.55
CA ILE A 90 8.96 -3.28 0.65
C ILE A 90 8.85 -2.32 1.84
N LYS A 91 9.15 -1.03 1.62
CA LYS A 91 9.02 0.00 2.65
C LYS A 91 7.58 0.18 3.14
N GLN A 92 6.59 0.16 2.26
CA GLN A 92 5.18 0.23 2.67
C GLN A 92 4.81 -0.99 3.51
N ILE A 93 5.24 -2.20 3.14
CA ILE A 93 5.01 -3.40 3.94
C ILE A 93 5.57 -3.24 5.35
N ASP A 94 6.81 -2.76 5.48
CA ASP A 94 7.46 -2.53 6.79
C ASP A 94 6.74 -1.50 7.66
N LEU A 95 6.09 -0.50 7.06
CA LEU A 95 5.36 0.54 7.77
C LEU A 95 3.94 0.12 8.16
N THR A 96 3.37 -0.86 7.46
CA THR A 96 1.93 -1.16 7.52
C THR A 96 1.61 -2.50 8.16
N MET A 97 2.60 -3.39 8.31
CA MET A 97 2.40 -4.75 8.79
C MET A 97 3.27 -5.06 10.01
N PRO A 98 2.80 -5.94 10.93
CA PRO A 98 3.66 -6.52 11.95
C PRO A 98 4.85 -7.28 11.33
N PRO A 99 6.01 -7.36 12.00
CA PRO A 99 7.23 -7.96 11.43
C PRO A 99 7.09 -9.40 10.92
N GLU A 100 6.27 -10.22 11.60
CA GLU A 100 6.00 -11.61 11.22
C GLU A 100 5.25 -11.68 9.88
N SER A 101 4.13 -10.96 9.77
CA SER A 101 3.35 -10.88 8.52
C SER A 101 4.12 -10.19 7.39
N ALA A 102 4.90 -9.15 7.72
CA ALA A 102 5.72 -8.42 6.76
C ALA A 102 6.70 -9.35 6.04
N SER A 103 7.37 -10.24 6.77
CA SER A 103 8.33 -11.19 6.18
C SER A 103 7.68 -12.10 5.13
N LEU A 104 6.51 -12.66 5.46
CA LEU A 104 5.75 -13.54 4.54
C LEU A 104 5.29 -12.79 3.28
N VAL A 105 4.78 -11.57 3.43
CA VAL A 105 4.35 -10.76 2.27
C VAL A 105 5.54 -10.36 1.40
N LYS A 106 6.72 -10.11 1.98
CA LYS A 106 7.93 -9.81 1.20
C LYS A 106 8.40 -10.99 0.35
N GLU A 107 8.15 -12.24 0.75
CA GLU A 107 8.45 -13.41 -0.09
C GLU A 107 7.60 -13.44 -1.35
N VAL A 108 6.33 -13.05 -1.24
CA VAL A 108 5.42 -12.87 -2.39
C VAL A 108 5.97 -11.77 -3.32
N VAL A 109 6.36 -10.62 -2.77
CA VAL A 109 6.99 -9.54 -3.56
C VAL A 109 8.27 -10.02 -4.25
N ASN A 110 9.12 -10.76 -3.53
CA ASN A 110 10.37 -11.29 -4.07
C ASN A 110 10.17 -12.28 -5.22
N THR A 111 9.03 -12.96 -5.25
CA THR A 111 8.65 -13.85 -6.35
C THR A 111 8.19 -13.04 -7.55
N CYS A 112 7.23 -12.13 -7.34
CA CYS A 112 6.61 -11.37 -8.42
C CYS A 112 7.53 -10.31 -9.05
N GLN A 113 8.48 -9.72 -8.30
CA GLN A 113 9.41 -8.74 -8.86
C GLN A 113 10.36 -9.29 -9.92
N LYS A 114 10.48 -10.61 -10.03
CA LYS A 114 11.30 -11.30 -11.04
C LYS A 114 10.62 -11.36 -12.41
N LEU A 115 9.32 -11.03 -12.48
CA LEU A 115 8.55 -11.03 -13.71
C LEU A 115 8.66 -9.68 -14.42
N GLU A 116 8.56 -9.72 -15.75
CA GLU A 116 8.41 -8.51 -16.56
C GLU A 116 6.93 -8.13 -16.69
N TYR A 117 6.63 -6.85 -16.44
CA TYR A 117 5.29 -6.30 -16.57
C TYR A 117 5.25 -5.35 -17.77
N THR A 118 4.49 -5.73 -18.79
CA THR A 118 4.39 -5.01 -20.08
C THR A 118 3.02 -4.40 -20.29
N GLY A 119 2.91 -3.49 -21.28
CA GLY A 119 1.66 -2.79 -21.60
C GLY A 119 1.58 -1.41 -20.96
N ASP A 120 0.36 -0.85 -20.89
CA ASP A 120 0.10 0.42 -20.23
C ASP A 120 0.24 0.32 -18.70
N ASP A 121 0.24 1.47 -18.01
CA ASP A 121 0.34 1.55 -16.55
C ASP A 121 -0.68 0.65 -15.84
N CYS A 122 -1.92 0.60 -16.34
CA CYS A 122 -3.02 -0.17 -15.76
C CYS A 122 -2.76 -1.67 -15.87
N ASN A 123 -2.34 -2.17 -17.03
CA ASN A 123 -1.98 -3.58 -17.19
C ASN A 123 -0.77 -3.96 -16.33
N LYS A 124 0.27 -3.11 -16.29
CA LYS A 124 1.47 -3.38 -15.47
C LYS A 124 1.16 -3.59 -14.00
N THR A 125 0.43 -2.65 -13.40
CA THR A 125 0.08 -2.74 -11.98
C THR A 125 -0.92 -3.87 -11.71
N TYR A 126 -1.87 -4.08 -12.62
CA TYR A 126 -2.87 -5.14 -12.48
C TYR A 126 -2.24 -6.53 -12.49
N GLU A 127 -1.35 -6.80 -13.43
CA GLU A 127 -0.65 -8.09 -13.51
C GLU A 127 0.28 -8.32 -12.30
N LEU A 128 0.87 -7.25 -11.73
CA LEU A 128 1.59 -7.36 -10.47
C LEU A 128 0.66 -7.78 -9.31
N ILE A 129 -0.47 -7.09 -9.13
CA ILE A 129 -1.41 -7.39 -8.05
C ILE A 129 -2.02 -8.79 -8.22
N LYS A 130 -2.30 -9.18 -9.46
CA LYS A 130 -2.71 -10.54 -9.81
C LYS A 130 -1.65 -11.57 -9.44
N CYS A 131 -0.37 -11.29 -9.72
CA CYS A 131 0.73 -12.15 -9.28
C CYS A 131 0.77 -12.29 -7.76
N TYR A 132 0.58 -11.21 -6.99
CA TYR A 132 0.54 -11.28 -5.53
C TYR A 132 -0.57 -12.22 -5.04
N TYR A 133 -1.77 -12.10 -5.61
CA TYR A 133 -2.88 -13.00 -5.27
C TYR A 133 -2.54 -14.45 -5.56
N PHE A 134 -2.11 -14.79 -6.78
CA PHE A 134 -1.89 -16.18 -7.18
C PHE A 134 -0.64 -16.81 -6.54
N THR A 135 0.30 -16.00 -6.05
CA THR A 135 1.45 -16.52 -5.29
C THR A 135 1.04 -16.96 -3.89
N ASN A 136 0.19 -16.19 -3.21
CA ASN A 136 -0.37 -16.60 -1.92
C ASN A 136 -1.72 -15.90 -1.64
N PRO A 137 -2.85 -16.57 -1.95
CA PRO A 137 -4.18 -15.99 -1.75
C PRO A 137 -4.51 -15.69 -0.28
N GLU A 138 -3.96 -16.46 0.67
CA GLU A 138 -4.25 -16.31 2.11
C GLU A 138 -3.67 -15.01 2.68
N LEU A 139 -2.56 -14.54 2.10
CA LEU A 139 -1.91 -13.28 2.49
C LEU A 139 -2.39 -12.07 1.68
N PHE A 140 -3.25 -12.27 0.68
CA PHE A 140 -3.60 -11.21 -0.25
C PHE A 140 -4.45 -10.13 0.41
N LEU A 141 -3.86 -8.94 0.51
CA LEU A 141 -4.51 -7.72 0.96
C LEU A 141 -4.21 -6.60 -0.02
N PHE A 142 -5.25 -6.10 -0.68
CA PHE A 142 -5.19 -4.90 -1.48
C PHE A 142 -6.32 -3.97 -1.03
N PRO A 143 -6.04 -2.66 -0.83
CA PRO A 143 -7.06 -1.66 -0.61
C PRO A 143 -8.15 -1.76 -1.68
#